data_AF-A0A1W1VAA2-F1
#
_entry.id   AF-A0A1W1VAA2-F1
#
_cell.length_a   1.000
_cell.length_b   1.000
_cell.length_c   1.000
_cell.angle_alpha   90.00
_cell.angle_beta   90.00
_cell.angle_gamma   90.00
#
_symmetry.space_group_name_H-M   'P 1'
#
loop_
_entity.id
_entity.type
_entity.pdbx_description
1 polymer ?
#
loop_
_entity_poly.entity_id
_entity_poly.type
_entity_poly.pdbx_seq_one_letter_code
_entity_poly.pdbx_strand_id
1 'polypeptide(L)'
;MAIAPQISQFVMNRQMVRALDKLDDGKANGSAPVQSFNVPEPFRMFNVELHFDHPYWAVIKCDMDGPRFDNTHPDVNDYLRSYQRSIEELEKLVAAFKAVAFPGAPEQSSGSSTAQQVNKTIAPPADAIEEIKKYKALMEDGIISQQEFDAKKRQLLGI
;
A
#
# COMPACT_ATOMS: atom_id res chain seq x y z
N MET A 1 10.79 10.11 3.24
CA MET A 1 10.37 11.05 2.18
C MET A 1 9.08 10.51 1.58
N ALA A 2 8.09 11.35 1.30
CA ALA A 2 6.87 10.92 0.61
C ALA A 2 7.14 10.80 -0.90
N ILE A 3 6.75 9.69 -1.53
CA ILE A 3 7.03 9.41 -2.96
C ILE A 3 6.05 10.14 -3.88
N ALA A 4 4.78 10.29 -3.48
CA ALA A 4 3.77 11.00 -4.26
C ALA A 4 4.19 12.42 -4.72
N PRO A 5 4.68 13.32 -3.84
CA PRO A 5 5.12 14.65 -4.28
C PRO A 5 6.33 14.61 -5.22
N GLN A 6 7.22 13.60 -5.11
CA GLN A 6 8.36 13.45 -6.01
C GLN A 6 7.92 13.07 -7.42
N ILE A 7 6.94 12.16 -7.54
CA ILE A 7 6.32 11.80 -8.82
C ILE A 7 5.64 13.02 -9.46
N SER A 8 4.90 13.81 -8.67
CA SER A 8 4.27 15.04 -9.17
C SER A 8 5.28 16.05 -9.72
N GLN A 9 6.39 16.26 -8.99
CA GLN A 9 7.49 17.13 -9.46
C GLN A 9 8.12 16.62 -10.76
N PHE A 10 8.36 15.31 -10.87
CA PHE A 10 8.91 14.71 -12.08
C PHE A 10 7.99 14.89 -13.29
N VAL A 11 6.69 14.60 -13.13
CA VAL A 11 5.69 14.78 -14.20
C VAL A 11 5.61 16.24 -14.63
N MET A 12 5.59 17.17 -13.68
CA MET A 12 5.58 18.61 -13.95
C MET A 12 6.84 19.07 -14.70
N ASN A 13 8.03 18.63 -14.26
CA ASN A 13 9.28 18.97 -14.93
C ASN A 13 9.32 18.43 -16.37
N ARG A 14 8.86 17.19 -16.58
CA ARG A 14 8.78 16.59 -17.92
C ARG A 14 7.81 17.34 -18.84
N GLN A 15 6.68 17.80 -18.30
CA GLN A 15 5.73 18.63 -19.05
C GLN A 15 6.31 20.00 -19.41
N MET A 16 7.03 20.64 -18.47
CA MET A 16 7.71 21.91 -18.71
C MET A 16 8.78 21.78 -19.79
N VAL A 17 9.62 20.74 -19.72
CA VAL A 17 10.65 20.46 -20.73
C VAL A 17 10.02 20.23 -22.11
N ARG A 18 8.92 19.47 -22.19
CA ARG A 18 8.18 19.26 -23.44
C ARG A 18 7.54 20.55 -23.96
N ALA A 19 7.11 21.44 -23.09
CA ALA A 19 6.55 22.73 -23.49
C ALA A 19 7.65 23.65 -24.05
N LEU A 20 8.85 23.65 -23.44
CA LEU A 20 10.01 24.38 -23.94
C LEU A 20 10.51 23.83 -25.28
N ASP A 21 10.60 22.51 -25.44
CA ASP A 21 10.97 21.85 -26.72
C ASP A 21 10.00 22.25 -27.84
N LYS A 22 8.69 22.33 -27.55
CA LYS A 22 7.69 22.80 -28.52
C LYS A 22 7.78 24.29 -28.87
N LEU A 23 8.36 25.12 -27.99
CA LEU A 23 8.45 26.56 -28.21
C LEU A 23 9.63 26.96 -29.11
N ASP A 24 10.64 26.10 -29.24
CA ASP A 24 11.80 26.35 -30.10
C ASP A 24 11.41 26.30 -31.59
N ASP A 25 10.77 25.19 -32.00
CA ASP A 25 10.53 24.88 -33.41
C ASP A 25 9.17 24.24 -33.68
N GLY A 26 8.24 24.25 -32.71
CA GLY A 26 6.86 23.79 -32.88
C GLY A 26 6.69 22.28 -33.02
N LYS A 27 7.78 21.52 -32.98
CA LYS A 27 7.79 20.04 -33.04
C LYS A 27 8.40 19.46 -31.77
N ALA A 28 7.91 18.28 -31.39
CA ALA A 28 8.56 17.48 -30.34
C ALA A 28 9.75 16.75 -30.98
N ASN A 29 10.88 17.43 -31.07
CA ASN A 29 12.07 16.90 -31.74
C ASN A 29 12.85 15.93 -30.85
N GLY A 30 12.51 15.85 -29.56
CA GLY A 30 13.22 15.00 -28.60
C GLY A 30 14.64 15.50 -28.34
N SER A 31 14.93 16.75 -28.71
CA SER A 31 16.17 17.49 -28.48
C SER A 31 16.45 17.66 -27.00
N ALA A 32 15.40 17.79 -26.20
CA ALA A 32 15.52 17.84 -24.75
C ALA A 32 15.78 16.44 -24.14
N PRO A 33 16.73 16.31 -23.19
CA PRO A 33 17.06 15.04 -22.58
C PRO A 33 15.86 14.47 -21.82
N VAL A 34 15.49 13.23 -22.13
CA VAL A 34 14.47 12.49 -21.38
C VAL A 34 15.05 12.13 -20.02
N GLN A 35 14.70 12.90 -18.99
CA GLN A 35 15.01 12.51 -17.61
C GLN A 35 14.19 11.26 -17.25
N SER A 36 14.85 10.25 -16.70
CA SER A 36 14.22 9.05 -16.15
C SER A 36 13.91 9.25 -14.68
N PHE A 37 12.79 8.66 -14.23
CA PHE A 37 12.46 8.64 -12.82
C PHE A 37 13.31 7.59 -12.11
N ASN A 38 14.25 8.03 -11.27
CA ASN A 38 15.20 7.16 -10.56
C ASN A 38 15.06 7.35 -9.04
N VAL A 39 13.84 7.17 -8.54
CA VAL A 39 13.57 7.15 -7.10
C VAL A 39 13.56 5.69 -6.63
N PRO A 40 14.28 5.35 -5.54
CA PRO A 40 14.27 4.00 -5.01
C PRO A 40 12.87 3.58 -4.60
N GLU A 41 12.49 2.35 -4.95
CA GLU A 41 11.21 1.77 -4.56
C GLU A 41 11.11 1.64 -3.02
N PRO A 42 9.89 1.70 -2.42
CA PRO A 42 9.69 1.50 -0.98
C PRO A 42 10.31 0.21 -0.47
N PHE A 43 10.23 -0.85 -1.27
CA PHE A 43 10.91 -2.12 -1.07
C PHE A 43 11.17 -2.75 -2.44
N ARG A 44 12.18 -3.62 -2.52
CA ARG A 44 12.61 -4.24 -3.79
C ARG A 44 12.21 -5.70 -3.91
N MET A 45 12.02 -6.38 -2.77
CA MET A 45 11.77 -7.81 -2.69
C MET A 45 10.81 -8.10 -1.53
N PHE A 46 9.98 -9.12 -1.70
CA PHE A 46 9.21 -9.75 -0.64
C PHE A 46 10.06 -10.84 0.00
N ASN A 47 10.16 -10.80 1.33
CA ASN A 47 10.77 -11.87 2.11
C ASN A 47 9.69 -12.91 2.40
N VAL A 48 9.80 -14.10 1.80
CA VAL A 48 8.88 -15.21 2.02
C VAL A 48 9.58 -16.25 2.90
N GLU A 49 8.97 -16.57 4.04
CA GLU A 49 9.48 -17.56 4.98
C GLU A 49 8.46 -18.69 5.14
N LEU A 50 8.87 -19.90 4.78
CA LEU A 50 8.09 -21.12 4.91
C LEU A 50 8.59 -21.89 6.13
N HIS A 51 7.75 -22.03 7.14
CA HIS A 51 8.06 -22.77 8.35
C HIS A 51 7.47 -24.18 8.27
N PHE A 52 8.30 -25.19 8.52
CA PHE A 52 7.94 -26.60 8.48
C PHE A 52 8.19 -27.25 9.85
N ASP A 53 7.29 -28.14 10.25
CA ASP A 53 7.51 -29.02 11.39
C ASP A 53 8.30 -30.26 10.91
N HIS A 54 9.61 -30.08 10.68
CA HIS A 54 10.50 -31.13 10.21
C HIS A 54 11.87 -31.08 10.93
N PRO A 55 12.42 -32.23 11.38
CA PRO A 55 13.61 -32.27 12.23
C PRO A 55 14.90 -31.73 11.59
N TYR A 56 14.97 -31.63 10.26
CA TYR A 56 16.18 -31.17 9.56
C TYR A 56 16.01 -29.86 8.78
N TRP A 57 14.77 -29.45 8.44
CA TRP A 57 14.51 -28.28 7.60
C TRP A 57 13.29 -27.52 8.13
N ALA A 58 13.51 -26.74 9.19
CA ALA A 58 12.43 -26.03 9.86
C ALA A 58 12.01 -24.73 9.13
N VAL A 59 12.89 -24.12 8.34
CA VAL A 59 12.63 -22.83 7.67
C VAL A 59 13.26 -22.81 6.28
N ILE A 60 12.45 -22.48 5.28
CA ILE A 60 12.91 -22.12 3.93
C ILE A 60 12.65 -20.64 3.73
N LYS A 61 13.69 -19.88 3.39
CA LYS A 61 13.58 -18.46 3.04
C LYS A 61 13.75 -18.31 1.55
N CYS A 62 12.85 -17.57 0.92
CA CYS A 62 12.91 -17.21 -0.48
C CYS A 62 12.60 -15.74 -0.66
N ASP A 63 13.38 -15.09 -1.50
CA ASP A 63 13.12 -13.72 -1.93
C ASP A 63 12.28 -13.77 -3.21
N MET A 64 11.18 -13.02 -3.24
CA MET A 64 10.41 -12.79 -4.46
C MET A 64 10.56 -11.34 -4.89
N ASP A 65 10.78 -11.09 -6.18
CA ASP A 65 10.88 -9.72 -6.70
C ASP A 65 9.61 -8.91 -6.41
N GLY A 66 9.81 -7.67 -5.97
CA GLY A 66 8.75 -6.72 -5.69
C GLY A 66 8.27 -5.95 -6.94
N PRO A 67 7.11 -5.28 -6.84
CA PRO A 67 6.69 -4.33 -7.87
C PRO A 67 7.70 -3.18 -7.99
N ARG A 68 7.82 -2.60 -9.18
CA ARG A 68 8.75 -1.50 -9.48
C ARG A 68 8.04 -0.35 -10.16
N PHE A 69 8.56 0.87 -10.00
CA PHE A 69 8.03 2.01 -10.72
C PHE A 69 8.44 1.99 -12.19
N ASP A 70 7.56 2.48 -13.05
CA ASP A 70 7.91 2.77 -14.43
C ASP A 70 8.83 4.00 -14.47
N ASN A 71 10.01 3.84 -15.06
CA ASN A 71 11.00 4.91 -15.23
C ASN A 71 10.52 6.01 -16.20
N THR A 72 9.56 5.69 -17.06
CA THR A 72 9.03 6.57 -18.09
C THR A 72 7.76 7.28 -17.63
N HIS A 73 6.85 6.58 -16.96
CA HIS A 73 5.58 7.12 -16.47
C HIS A 73 5.33 6.64 -15.04
N PRO A 74 6.02 7.22 -14.05
CA PRO A 74 5.85 6.80 -12.67
C PRO A 74 4.45 7.15 -12.17
N ASP A 75 3.71 6.16 -11.67
CA ASP A 75 2.41 6.32 -11.02
C ASP A 75 2.32 5.46 -9.76
N VAL A 76 1.74 6.02 -8.70
CA VAL A 76 1.59 5.34 -7.40
C VAL A 76 0.50 4.27 -7.46
N ASN A 77 -0.60 4.53 -8.18
CA ASN A 77 -1.71 3.58 -8.26
C ASN A 77 -1.32 2.36 -9.07
N ASP A 78 -0.53 2.53 -10.13
CA ASP A 78 0.00 1.40 -10.92
C ASP A 78 0.95 0.53 -10.09
N TYR A 79 1.78 1.14 -9.25
CA TYR A 79 2.60 0.39 -8.28
C TYR A 79 1.72 -0.38 -7.28
N LEU A 80 0.70 0.27 -6.70
CA LEU A 80 -0.21 -0.37 -5.74
C LEU A 80 -1.02 -1.51 -6.37
N ARG A 81 -1.43 -1.37 -7.63
CA ARG A 81 -2.11 -2.43 -8.37
C ARG A 81 -1.17 -3.62 -8.60
N SER A 82 0.07 -3.35 -8.99
CA SER A 82 1.10 -4.40 -9.16
C SER A 82 1.38 -5.12 -7.85
N TYR A 83 1.48 -4.37 -6.75
CA TYR A 83 1.61 -4.91 -5.40
C TYR A 83 0.47 -5.86 -5.03
N GLN A 84 -0.78 -5.40 -5.21
CA GLN A 84 -1.98 -6.19 -4.94
C GLN A 84 -1.95 -7.50 -5.73
N ARG A 85 -1.57 -7.44 -7.02
CA ARG A 85 -1.45 -8.60 -7.89
C ARG A 85 -0.39 -9.59 -7.41
N SER A 86 0.78 -9.11 -6.98
CA SER A 86 1.83 -9.98 -6.43
C SER A 86 1.37 -10.69 -5.17
N ILE A 87 0.59 -10.04 -4.31
CA ILE A 87 -0.03 -10.68 -3.14
C ILE A 87 -1.01 -11.77 -3.57
N GLU A 88 -1.91 -11.47 -4.50
CA GLU A 88 -2.88 -12.46 -5.00
C GLU A 88 -2.18 -13.69 -5.63
N GLU A 89 -1.08 -13.47 -6.33
CA GLU A 89 -0.25 -14.55 -6.90
C GLU A 89 0.42 -15.38 -5.80
N LEU A 90 0.92 -14.73 -4.74
CA LEU A 90 1.49 -15.41 -3.57
C LEU A 90 0.44 -16.21 -2.82
N GLU A 91 -0.76 -15.68 -2.61
CA GLU A 91 -1.88 -16.39 -1.98
C GLU A 91 -2.27 -17.64 -2.78
N LYS A 92 -2.36 -17.53 -4.12
CA LYS A 92 -2.61 -18.68 -5.00
C LYS A 92 -1.51 -19.72 -4.92
N LEU A 93 -0.24 -19.28 -4.86
CA LEU A 93 0.90 -20.18 -4.68
C LEU A 93 0.80 -20.93 -3.36
N VAL A 94 0.51 -20.23 -2.25
CA VAL A 94 0.33 -20.85 -0.93
C VAL A 94 -0.84 -21.83 -0.92
N ALA A 95 -1.97 -21.48 -1.53
CA ALA A 95 -3.12 -22.37 -1.65
C ALA A 95 -2.81 -23.63 -2.48
N ALA A 96 -2.12 -23.48 -3.62
CA ALA A 96 -1.71 -24.60 -4.46
C ALA A 96 -0.67 -25.48 -3.75
N PHE A 97 0.32 -24.87 -3.10
CA PHE A 97 1.33 -25.56 -2.30
C PHE A 97 0.68 -26.40 -1.21
N LYS A 98 -0.27 -25.80 -0.48
CA LYS A 98 -1.04 -26.49 0.55
C LYS A 98 -1.86 -27.66 -0.01
N ALA A 99 -2.57 -27.46 -1.13
CA ALA A 99 -3.37 -28.52 -1.73
C ALA A 99 -2.53 -29.74 -2.15
N VAL A 100 -1.30 -29.52 -2.63
CA VAL A 100 -0.39 -30.59 -3.07
C VAL A 100 0.33 -31.24 -1.90
N ALA A 101 0.89 -30.45 -0.97
CA ALA A 101 1.73 -30.96 0.10
C ALA A 101 0.94 -31.41 1.34
N PHE A 102 -0.18 -30.76 1.66
CA PHE A 102 -0.95 -30.96 2.89
C PHE A 102 -2.47 -30.82 2.67
N PRO A 103 -3.11 -31.76 1.94
CA PRO A 103 -4.52 -31.65 1.55
C PRO A 103 -5.53 -31.65 2.72
N GLY A 104 -5.12 -32.02 3.94
CA GLY A 104 -5.97 -32.09 5.13
C GLY A 104 -5.64 -31.08 6.24
N ALA A 105 -4.71 -30.15 6.02
CA ALA A 105 -4.33 -29.19 7.06
C ALA A 105 -5.38 -28.07 7.20
N PRO A 106 -5.70 -27.58 8.41
CA PRO A 106 -6.60 -26.43 8.59
C PRO A 106 -5.99 -25.15 8.00
N GLU A 107 -6.79 -24.32 7.32
CA GLU A 107 -6.34 -22.97 6.92
C GLU A 107 -6.44 -22.05 8.11
N GLN A 108 -5.31 -21.52 8.56
CA GLN A 108 -5.29 -20.37 9.46
C GLN A 108 -4.75 -19.20 8.65
N SER A 109 -5.64 -18.42 8.05
CA SER A 109 -5.29 -17.05 7.68
C SER A 109 -5.23 -16.24 8.97
N SER A 110 -4.03 -15.98 9.47
CA SER A 110 -3.81 -14.90 10.41
C SER A 110 -4.08 -13.60 9.64
N GLY A 111 -5.34 -13.18 9.65
CA GLY A 111 -5.86 -12.08 8.84
C GLY A 111 -4.93 -10.88 8.84
N SER A 112 -4.17 -10.72 7.75
CA SER A 112 -3.43 -9.50 7.46
C SER A 112 -4.24 -8.66 6.49
N SER A 113 -5.43 -8.25 6.95
CA SER A 113 -6.09 -7.06 6.45
C SER A 113 -5.39 -5.84 7.02
N THR A 114 -4.13 -5.61 6.66
CA THR A 114 -3.39 -4.39 7.02
C THR A 114 -2.77 -3.67 5.83
N ALA A 115 -3.11 -4.06 4.60
CA ALA A 115 -2.79 -3.28 3.39
C ALA A 115 -3.98 -2.46 2.84
N GLN A 116 -5.04 -2.26 3.62
CA GLN A 116 -6.15 -1.34 3.30
C GLN A 116 -6.37 -0.31 4.42
N GLN A 117 -5.33 0.41 4.83
CA GLN A 117 -5.51 1.67 5.58
C GLN A 117 -4.43 2.71 5.23
N VAL A 118 -4.23 2.99 3.95
CA VAL A 118 -3.67 4.29 3.53
C VAL A 118 -4.34 4.77 2.24
N ASN A 119 -5.67 4.71 2.14
CA ASN A 119 -6.40 5.64 1.24
C ASN A 119 -7.92 5.63 1.45
N LYS A 120 -8.42 6.02 2.63
CA LYS A 120 -9.81 6.45 2.74
C LYS A 120 -10.02 7.40 3.91
N THR A 121 -9.77 8.68 3.66
CA THR A 121 -10.38 9.73 4.51
C THR A 121 -10.72 10.95 3.68
N ILE A 122 -11.68 10.79 2.75
CA ILE A 122 -12.62 11.87 2.44
C ILE A 122 -14.01 11.23 2.24
N ALA A 123 -14.97 11.70 3.05
CA ALA A 123 -16.43 11.48 3.07
C ALA A 123 -16.98 10.44 4.07
N PRO A 124 -18.20 10.63 4.65
CA PRO A 124 -18.94 11.84 5.04
C PRO A 124 -19.17 11.89 6.59
N PRO A 125 -19.62 13.03 7.17
CA PRO A 125 -19.68 13.26 8.63
C PRO A 125 -20.76 12.48 9.43
N ALA A 126 -21.49 11.55 8.81
CA ALA A 126 -22.61 10.86 9.47
C ALA A 126 -22.15 9.71 10.41
N ASP A 127 -21.17 8.91 9.98
CA ASP A 127 -20.64 7.78 10.77
C ASP A 127 -19.96 8.25 12.08
N ALA A 128 -19.24 9.37 12.02
CA ALA A 128 -18.55 9.91 13.18
C ALA A 128 -19.53 10.30 14.32
N ILE A 129 -20.73 10.76 13.98
CA ILE A 129 -21.73 11.15 14.98
C ILE A 129 -22.35 9.91 15.65
N GLU A 130 -22.58 8.84 14.90
CA GLU A 130 -23.11 7.58 15.46
C GLU A 130 -22.09 6.90 16.38
N GLU A 131 -20.82 6.85 15.97
CA GLU A 131 -19.76 6.30 16.80
C GLU A 131 -19.52 7.14 18.07
N ILE A 132 -19.57 8.48 18.01
CA ILE A 132 -19.51 9.33 19.20
C ILE A 132 -20.68 9.04 20.16
N LYS A 133 -21.90 8.82 19.66
CA LYS A 133 -23.05 8.43 20.51
C LYS A 133 -22.83 7.07 21.17
N LYS A 134 -22.27 6.11 20.45
CA LYS A 134 -21.95 4.77 20.98
C LYS A 134 -20.88 4.84 22.07
N TYR A 135 -19.81 5.62 21.87
CA TYR A 135 -18.78 5.80 22.89
C TYR A 135 -19.31 6.56 24.12
N LYS A 136 -20.27 7.48 23.94
CA LYS A 136 -20.91 8.18 25.06
C LYS A 136 -21.74 7.23 25.92
N ALA A 137 -22.50 6.33 25.30
CA ALA A 137 -23.27 5.31 26.02
C ALA A 137 -22.35 4.39 26.83
N LEU A 138 -21.22 3.97 26.25
CA LEU A 138 -20.23 3.15 26.95
C LEU A 138 -19.57 3.89 28.14
N MET A 139 -19.43 5.21 28.05
CA MET A 139 -18.91 6.05 29.13
C MET A 139 -19.94 6.17 30.27
N GLU A 140 -21.22 6.36 29.93
CA GLU A 140 -22.31 6.40 30.91
C GLU A 140 -22.54 5.04 31.60
N ASP A 141 -22.30 3.92 30.90
CA ASP A 141 -22.27 2.57 31.46
C ASP A 141 -21.01 2.27 32.30
N GLY A 142 -20.04 3.19 32.34
CA GLY A 142 -18.79 3.03 33.10
C GLY A 142 -17.82 1.99 32.52
N ILE A 143 -18.04 1.53 31.28
CA ILE A 143 -17.20 0.56 30.57
C ILE A 143 -15.92 1.22 30.06
N ILE A 144 -16.00 2.50 29.71
CA ILE A 144 -14.87 3.29 29.20
C ILE A 144 -14.70 4.56 30.05
N SER A 145 -13.47 4.96 30.28
CA SER A 145 -13.18 6.18 31.04
C SER A 145 -13.43 7.43 30.20
N GLN A 146 -13.67 8.57 30.86
CA GLN A 146 -13.89 9.85 30.19
C GLN A 146 -12.69 10.26 29.31
N GLN A 147 -11.47 9.89 29.71
CA GLN A 147 -10.25 10.15 28.97
C GLN A 147 -10.18 9.35 27.65
N GLU A 148 -10.63 8.10 27.67
CA GLU A 148 -10.69 7.24 26.49
C GLU A 148 -11.81 7.66 25.54
N PHE A 149 -12.94 8.16 26.08
CA PHE A 149 -14.00 8.77 25.28
C PHE A 149 -13.50 10.00 24.52
N ASP A 150 -12.81 10.93 25.20
CA ASP A 150 -12.29 12.14 24.56
C ASP A 150 -11.18 11.85 23.55
N ALA A 151 -10.32 10.85 23.82
CA ALA A 151 -9.31 10.39 22.87
C ALA A 151 -9.95 9.84 21.59
N LYS A 152 -10.97 8.99 21.72
CA LYS A 152 -11.69 8.42 20.57
C LYS A 152 -12.51 9.47 19.83
N LYS A 153 -13.13 10.42 20.54
CA LYS A 153 -13.85 11.54 19.94
C LYS A 153 -12.93 12.45 19.13
N ARG A 154 -11.75 12.79 19.65
CA ARG A 154 -10.72 13.54 18.91
C ARG A 154 -10.22 12.80 17.69
N GLN A 155 -9.95 11.50 17.84
CA GLN A 155 -9.56 10.63 16.73
C GLN A 155 -10.62 10.61 15.62
N LEU A 156 -11.92 10.55 15.99
CA LEU A 156 -13.02 10.55 15.03
C LEU A 156 -13.24 11.90 14.34
N LEU A 157 -13.02 12.99 15.06
CA LEU A 157 -13.13 14.35 14.53
C LEU A 157 -11.86 14.81 13.80
N GLY A 158 -10.76 14.05 13.88
CA GLY A 158 -9.49 14.35 13.23
C GLY A 158 -8.77 15.57 13.81
N ILE A 159 -8.92 15.85 15.12
CA ILE A 159 -8.38 17.03 15.83
C ILE A 159 -7.43 16.61 16.94
#